data_AF-A0A7J5XIX0-F1
#
_entry.id   AF-A0A7J5XIX0-F1
#
_cell.length_a   1.000
_cell.length_b   1.000
_cell.length_c   1.000
_cell.angle_alpha   90.00
_cell.angle_beta   90.00
_cell.angle_gamma   90.00
#
_symmetry.space_group_name_H-M   'P 1'
#
loop_
_entity.id
_entity.type
_entity.pdbx_description
1 polymer ?
#
loop_
_entity_poly.entity_id
_entity_poly.type
_entity_poly.pdbx_seq_one_letter_code
_entity_poly.pdbx_strand_id
1 'polypeptide(L)'
;MDPNASGQSSQPPSSFQWLSFAYQALTEIPYEAILPQTDTLEVLDLSYNLLDDVYWNPALLGQLEKLSTLILDCNNYTSHIKFPFMASVTTVCINKNNINNLPVFVEEIRRKFPNIKQYVISQLPGLEVLDDTEVLDQERVQARRTYRLQQSHSSRRRKDESRKHTHMLKSKQAMELLYANRDPLLEFSDTLARRTAASRQQGESRGN
;
A
#
# COMPACT_ATOMS: atom_id res chain seq x y z
N MET A 1 -10.92 -53.77 -20.39
CA MET A 1 -11.71 -52.54 -20.19
C MET A 1 -11.23 -51.95 -18.89
N ASP A 2 -10.33 -50.97 -18.96
CA ASP A 2 -9.79 -50.26 -17.80
C ASP A 2 -10.16 -48.78 -17.93
N PRO A 3 -10.87 -48.18 -16.94
CA PRO A 3 -11.22 -46.78 -16.98
C PRO A 3 -10.45 -46.03 -15.88
N ASN A 4 -9.37 -45.32 -16.19
CA ASN A 4 -9.00 -44.10 -15.46
C ASN A 4 -7.82 -43.37 -16.11
N ALA A 5 -8.10 -42.23 -16.73
CA ALA A 5 -7.10 -41.21 -17.03
C ALA A 5 -7.76 -39.85 -16.86
N SER A 6 -8.05 -39.49 -15.61
CA SER A 6 -8.42 -38.14 -15.23
C SER A 6 -7.14 -37.28 -15.26
N GLY A 7 -7.08 -36.37 -16.22
CA GLY A 7 -5.98 -35.42 -16.37
C GLY A 7 -5.85 -34.54 -15.14
N GLN A 8 -4.69 -34.60 -14.49
CA GLN A 8 -4.27 -33.60 -13.52
C GLN A 8 -4.02 -32.29 -14.28
N SER A 9 -4.94 -31.33 -14.14
CA SER A 9 -4.65 -29.96 -14.51
C SER A 9 -3.59 -29.43 -13.56
N SER A 10 -2.35 -29.33 -14.05
CA SER A 10 -1.28 -28.59 -13.42
C SER A 10 -1.67 -27.11 -13.38
N GLN A 11 -2.33 -26.70 -12.29
CA GLN A 11 -2.49 -25.28 -11.96
C GLN A 11 -1.07 -24.66 -11.88
N PRO A 12 -0.77 -23.61 -12.65
CA PRO A 12 0.52 -22.94 -12.53
C PRO A 12 0.67 -22.41 -11.09
N PRO A 13 1.90 -22.34 -10.55
CA PRO A 13 2.12 -21.75 -9.24
C PRO A 13 1.56 -20.32 -9.23
N SER A 14 0.74 -20.00 -8.23
CA SER A 14 0.10 -18.70 -8.03
C SER A 14 1.08 -17.57 -8.35
N SER A 15 0.79 -16.83 -9.42
CA SER A 15 1.60 -15.68 -9.82
C SER A 15 1.48 -14.59 -8.78
N PHE A 16 2.62 -14.08 -8.32
CA PHE A 16 2.73 -12.91 -7.46
C PHE A 16 1.93 -11.73 -8.06
N GLN A 17 0.89 -11.27 -7.35
CA GLN A 17 -0.04 -10.27 -7.88
C GLN A 17 0.29 -8.86 -7.38
N TRP A 18 0.53 -7.96 -8.33
CA TRP A 18 0.80 -6.54 -8.09
C TRP A 18 -0.28 -5.70 -8.78
N LEU A 19 -0.87 -4.75 -8.06
CA LEU A 19 -1.83 -3.78 -8.58
C LEU A 19 -1.36 -2.37 -8.26
N SER A 20 -1.35 -1.48 -9.26
CA SER A 20 -0.95 -0.07 -9.09
C SER A 20 -2.00 0.86 -9.65
N PHE A 21 -2.33 1.87 -8.85
CA PHE A 21 -3.09 3.05 -9.22
C PHE A 21 -2.26 4.33 -9.02
N ALA A 22 -0.94 4.23 -9.11
CA ALA A 22 -0.10 5.38 -8.92
C ALA A 22 -0.31 6.45 -10.01
N TYR A 23 -0.15 7.72 -9.64
CA TYR A 23 -0.23 8.86 -10.58
C TYR A 23 -1.59 9.04 -11.27
N GLN A 24 -2.69 8.76 -10.58
CA GLN A 24 -4.05 8.87 -11.15
C GLN A 24 -4.84 10.05 -10.57
N ALA A 25 -4.19 10.91 -9.77
CA ALA A 25 -4.82 12.03 -9.07
C ALA A 25 -6.03 11.58 -8.22
N LEU A 26 -5.96 10.37 -7.66
CA LEU A 26 -7.05 9.80 -6.88
C LEU A 26 -7.29 10.61 -5.61
N THR A 27 -8.54 10.97 -5.37
CA THR A 27 -9.00 11.53 -4.10
C THR A 27 -9.65 10.48 -3.20
N GLU A 28 -9.90 9.28 -3.74
CA GLU A 28 -10.46 8.13 -3.03
C GLU A 28 -9.81 6.82 -3.51
N ILE A 29 -9.84 5.79 -2.66
CA ILE A 29 -9.34 4.47 -3.04
C ILE A 29 -10.36 3.76 -3.94
N PRO A 30 -9.95 3.22 -5.10
CA PRO A 30 -10.84 2.54 -6.03
C PRO A 30 -11.15 1.11 -5.57
N TYR A 31 -11.94 0.98 -4.49
CA TYR A 31 -12.24 -0.31 -3.87
C TYR A 31 -12.94 -1.29 -4.81
N GLU A 32 -13.78 -0.82 -5.73
CA GLU A 32 -14.45 -1.67 -6.72
C GLU A 32 -13.45 -2.45 -7.59
N ALA A 33 -12.26 -1.89 -7.85
CA ALA A 33 -11.21 -2.55 -8.62
C ALA A 33 -10.27 -3.40 -7.75
N ILE A 34 -10.13 -3.06 -6.47
CA ILE A 34 -9.21 -3.70 -5.53
C ILE A 34 -9.83 -4.94 -4.87
N LEU A 35 -11.07 -4.83 -4.38
CA LEU A 35 -11.72 -5.88 -3.58
C LEU A 35 -11.98 -7.20 -4.33
N PRO A 36 -12.17 -7.24 -5.66
CA PRO A 36 -12.21 -8.52 -6.37
C PRO A 36 -10.91 -9.35 -6.28
N GLN A 37 -9.81 -8.77 -5.79
CA GLN A 37 -8.49 -9.40 -5.72
C GLN A 37 -8.06 -9.73 -4.28
N THR A 38 -8.97 -9.74 -3.30
CA THR A 38 -8.67 -9.93 -1.85
C THR A 38 -7.76 -11.11 -1.56
N ASP A 39 -7.98 -12.24 -2.25
CA ASP A 39 -7.32 -13.51 -1.96
C ASP A 39 -6.02 -13.73 -2.74
N THR A 40 -5.67 -12.78 -3.61
CA THR A 40 -4.51 -12.90 -4.52
C THR A 40 -3.56 -11.73 -4.44
N LEU A 41 -4.04 -10.52 -4.12
CA LEU A 41 -3.25 -9.31 -4.18
C LEU A 41 -2.15 -9.27 -3.11
N GLU A 42 -0.89 -9.22 -3.55
CA GLU A 42 0.27 -9.20 -2.65
C GLU A 42 0.91 -7.81 -2.52
N VAL A 43 0.80 -6.96 -3.55
CA VAL A 43 1.30 -5.59 -3.55
C VAL A 43 0.27 -4.62 -4.12
N LEU A 44 -0.03 -3.57 -3.36
CA LEU A 44 -0.91 -2.48 -3.75
C LEU A 44 -0.14 -1.17 -3.72
N ASP A 45 -0.11 -0.50 -4.86
CA ASP A 45 0.55 0.79 -5.03
C ASP A 45 -0.49 1.89 -5.32
N LEU A 46 -0.62 2.82 -4.38
CA LEU A 46 -1.49 3.99 -4.43
C LEU A 46 -0.67 5.29 -4.37
N SER A 47 0.62 5.23 -4.70
CA SER A 47 1.52 6.39 -4.57
C SER A 47 1.23 7.51 -5.57
N TYR A 48 1.68 8.72 -5.28
CA TYR A 48 1.50 9.89 -6.16
C TYR A 48 0.04 10.15 -6.52
N ASN A 49 -0.81 10.19 -5.50
CA ASN A 49 -2.21 10.56 -5.61
C ASN A 49 -2.52 11.71 -4.66
N LEU A 50 -3.80 12.03 -4.51
CA LEU A 50 -4.30 13.14 -3.68
C LEU A 50 -5.08 12.61 -2.46
N LEU A 51 -4.76 11.40 -2.00
CA LEU A 51 -5.46 10.74 -0.90
C LEU A 51 -5.13 11.41 0.44
N ASP A 52 -6.13 11.73 1.25
CA ASP A 52 -5.99 12.28 2.61
C ASP A 52 -6.92 11.61 3.65
N ASP A 53 -6.56 11.65 4.92
CA ASP A 53 -7.34 11.01 5.99
C ASP A 53 -8.68 11.69 6.32
N VAL A 54 -9.12 12.68 5.52
CA VAL A 54 -10.38 13.42 5.68
C VAL A 54 -11.45 12.92 4.73
N TYR A 55 -11.13 12.73 3.45
CA TYR A 55 -12.11 12.47 2.40
C TYR A 55 -12.21 11.00 1.98
N TRP A 56 -11.32 10.12 2.43
CA TRP A 56 -11.47 8.67 2.20
C TRP A 56 -11.17 7.85 3.46
N ASN A 57 -11.63 6.60 3.43
CA ASN A 57 -11.57 5.67 4.56
C ASN A 57 -10.77 4.42 4.17
N PRO A 58 -9.63 4.10 4.84
CA PRO A 58 -8.84 2.89 4.60
C PRO A 58 -9.47 1.59 5.10
N ALA A 59 -10.61 1.61 5.78
CA ALA A 59 -11.13 0.44 6.50
C ALA A 59 -11.21 -0.85 5.65
N LEU A 60 -11.56 -0.75 4.38
CA LEU A 60 -11.72 -1.92 3.51
C LEU A 60 -10.39 -2.53 3.04
N LEU A 61 -9.26 -1.82 3.19
CA LEU A 61 -7.93 -2.41 2.94
C LEU A 61 -7.65 -3.62 3.85
N GLY A 62 -8.28 -3.69 5.03
CA GLY A 62 -8.17 -4.82 5.95
C GLY A 62 -8.69 -6.15 5.40
N GLN A 63 -9.48 -6.13 4.30
CA GLN A 63 -9.98 -7.34 3.64
C GLN A 63 -8.91 -8.01 2.74
N LEU A 64 -7.79 -7.34 2.48
CA LEU A 64 -6.73 -7.86 1.61
C LEU A 64 -5.79 -8.80 2.39
N GLU A 65 -6.26 -10.01 2.67
CA GLU A 65 -5.58 -10.98 3.55
C GLU A 65 -4.22 -11.46 3.01
N LYS A 66 -3.96 -11.32 1.70
CA LYS A 66 -2.66 -11.64 1.10
C LYS A 66 -1.73 -10.44 0.92
N LEU A 67 -2.20 -9.22 1.19
CA LEU A 67 -1.42 -8.02 0.94
C LEU A 67 -0.19 -7.98 1.87
N SER A 68 0.99 -8.00 1.28
CA SER A 68 2.27 -7.96 2.00
C SER A 68 2.89 -6.56 1.97
N THR A 69 2.68 -5.82 0.88
CA THR A 69 3.30 -4.53 0.62
C THR A 69 2.23 -3.49 0.25
N LEU A 70 2.20 -2.39 0.99
CA LEU A 70 1.31 -1.26 0.76
C LEU A 70 2.14 0.00 0.50
N ILE A 71 2.01 0.57 -0.70
CA ILE A 71 2.78 1.74 -1.13
C ILE A 71 1.84 2.95 -1.22
N LEU A 72 2.15 3.97 -0.42
CA LEU A 72 1.34 5.16 -0.12
C LEU A 72 2.16 6.46 -0.24
N ASP A 73 3.37 6.36 -0.78
CA ASP A 73 4.27 7.50 -0.95
C ASP A 73 3.60 8.65 -1.73
N CYS A 74 3.94 9.90 -1.41
CA CYS A 74 3.46 11.08 -2.15
C CYS A 74 1.93 11.18 -2.20
N ASN A 75 1.30 11.20 -1.03
CA ASN A 75 -0.11 11.51 -0.82
C ASN A 75 -0.23 12.65 0.21
N ASN A 76 -1.43 12.91 0.70
CA ASN A 76 -1.74 14.01 1.62
C ASN A 76 -2.05 13.53 3.05
N TYR A 77 -1.64 12.32 3.44
CA TYR A 77 -1.96 11.76 4.76
C TYR A 77 -1.34 12.57 5.89
N THR A 78 -2.14 12.85 6.91
CA THR A 78 -1.64 13.42 8.16
C THR A 78 -1.25 12.34 9.16
N SER A 79 -0.68 12.76 10.29
CA SER A 79 -0.42 11.88 11.44
C SER A 79 -1.67 11.24 12.05
N HIS A 80 -2.87 11.68 11.68
CA HIS A 80 -4.14 11.19 12.25
C HIS A 80 -4.81 10.09 11.43
N ILE A 81 -4.23 9.68 10.29
CA ILE A 81 -4.71 8.55 9.51
C ILE A 81 -4.99 7.32 10.38
N LYS A 82 -6.08 6.60 10.07
CA LYS A 82 -6.55 5.44 10.84
C LYS A 82 -6.59 4.20 9.99
N PHE A 83 -5.56 3.36 10.05
CA PHE A 83 -5.54 2.12 9.28
C PHE A 83 -6.44 1.04 9.90
N PRO A 84 -7.03 0.13 9.10
CA PRO A 84 -7.56 -1.12 9.62
C PRO A 84 -6.43 -2.00 10.16
N PHE A 85 -6.76 -3.01 10.95
CA PHE A 85 -5.77 -3.99 11.37
C PHE A 85 -5.39 -4.86 10.17
N MET A 86 -4.10 -4.88 9.81
CA MET A 86 -3.59 -5.50 8.59
C MET A 86 -2.39 -6.39 8.93
N ALA A 87 -2.67 -7.56 9.49
CA ALA A 87 -1.61 -8.48 9.93
C ALA A 87 -0.78 -9.05 8.77
N SER A 88 -1.31 -9.15 7.56
CA SER A 88 -0.58 -9.67 6.40
C SER A 88 0.55 -8.74 5.93
N VAL A 89 0.42 -7.44 6.17
CA VAL A 89 1.35 -6.43 5.68
C VAL A 89 2.63 -6.40 6.50
N THR A 90 3.76 -6.46 5.79
CA THR A 90 5.11 -6.42 6.36
C THR A 90 5.92 -5.23 5.87
N THR A 91 5.46 -4.57 4.81
CA THR A 91 6.11 -3.40 4.22
C THR A 91 5.08 -2.31 3.96
N VAL A 92 5.32 -1.12 4.52
CA VAL A 92 4.53 0.09 4.25
C VAL A 92 5.49 1.19 3.79
N CYS A 93 5.25 1.74 2.60
CA CYS A 93 5.96 2.92 2.11
C CYS A 93 5.01 4.11 2.22
N ILE A 94 5.34 5.14 3.01
CA ILE A 94 4.45 6.29 3.25
C ILE A 94 5.19 7.63 3.24
N ASN A 95 6.32 7.68 2.58
CA ASN A 95 7.18 8.85 2.50
C ASN A 95 6.48 10.01 1.78
N LYS A 96 6.91 11.24 2.05
CA LYS A 96 6.37 12.45 1.41
C LYS A 96 4.85 12.58 1.56
N ASN A 97 4.36 12.39 2.79
CA ASN A 97 3.01 12.72 3.23
C ASN A 97 3.07 13.90 4.22
N ASN A 98 1.92 14.37 4.71
CA ASN A 98 1.78 15.47 5.66
C ASN A 98 1.89 15.02 7.14
N ILE A 99 2.79 14.07 7.42
CA ILE A 99 3.00 13.50 8.76
C ILE A 99 3.86 14.48 9.59
N ASN A 100 3.23 15.23 10.48
CA ASN A 100 3.86 16.28 11.29
C ASN A 100 4.05 15.90 12.78
N ASN A 101 3.40 14.82 13.23
CA ASN A 101 3.53 14.22 14.55
C ASN A 101 3.90 12.75 14.40
N LEU A 102 5.21 12.48 14.42
CA LEU A 102 5.76 11.14 14.21
C LEU A 102 5.41 10.15 15.33
N PRO A 103 5.45 10.50 16.64
CA PRO A 103 5.08 9.57 17.70
C PRO A 103 3.67 9.00 17.55
N VAL A 104 2.67 9.84 17.26
CA VAL A 104 1.28 9.40 17.06
C VAL A 104 1.17 8.49 15.84
N PHE A 105 1.88 8.84 14.77
CA PHE A 105 1.87 8.07 13.54
C PHE A 105 2.54 6.69 13.69
N VAL A 106 3.71 6.63 14.34
CA VAL A 106 4.42 5.38 14.61
C VAL A 106 3.59 4.46 15.50
N GLU A 107 2.87 5.00 16.50
CA GLU A 107 1.95 4.21 17.31
C GLU A 107 0.84 3.57 16.47
N GLU A 108 0.27 4.32 15.51
CA GLU A 108 -0.71 3.77 14.59
C GLU A 108 -0.11 2.66 13.72
N ILE A 109 1.09 2.86 13.16
CA ILE A 109 1.78 1.84 12.36
C ILE A 109 2.03 0.57 13.18
N ARG A 110 2.58 0.72 14.38
CA ARG A 110 2.90 -0.39 15.28
C ARG A 110 1.66 -1.22 15.63
N ARG A 111 0.54 -0.54 15.91
CA ARG A 111 -0.73 -1.19 16.30
C ARG A 111 -1.43 -1.88 15.13
N LYS A 112 -1.33 -1.32 13.92
CA LYS A 112 -2.10 -1.77 12.76
C LYS A 112 -1.36 -2.74 11.85
N PHE A 113 -0.03 -2.72 11.88
CA PHE A 113 0.85 -3.57 11.07
C PHE A 113 1.81 -4.37 11.95
N PRO A 114 1.31 -5.27 12.81
CA PRO A 114 2.12 -5.94 13.83
C PRO A 114 3.27 -6.78 13.25
N ASN A 115 3.14 -7.22 12.00
CA ASN A 115 4.13 -8.10 11.36
C ASN A 115 5.32 -7.37 10.73
N ILE A 116 5.32 -6.02 10.68
CA ILE A 116 6.50 -5.23 10.29
C ILE A 116 7.68 -5.52 11.23
N LYS A 117 7.45 -5.48 12.55
CA LYS A 117 8.48 -5.77 13.55
C LYS A 117 9.09 -7.16 13.34
N GLN A 118 8.24 -8.17 13.20
CA GLN A 118 8.67 -9.56 12.99
C GLN A 118 9.45 -9.72 11.66
N TYR A 119 9.03 -9.01 10.62
CA TYR A 119 9.74 -9.00 9.35
C TYR A 119 11.14 -8.39 9.51
N VAL A 120 11.27 -7.21 10.12
CA VAL A 120 12.58 -6.57 10.37
C VAL A 120 13.53 -7.48 11.15
N ILE A 121 13.05 -8.09 12.24
CA ILE A 121 13.81 -9.06 13.04
C ILE A 121 14.28 -10.25 12.19
N SER A 122 13.46 -10.73 11.26
CA SER A 122 13.83 -11.84 10.37
C SER A 122 14.91 -11.46 9.35
N GLN A 123 14.96 -10.20 8.92
CA GLN A 123 15.93 -9.72 7.94
C GLN A 123 17.27 -9.35 8.57
N LEU A 124 17.27 -8.96 9.85
CA LEU A 124 18.45 -8.48 10.57
C LEU A 124 18.72 -9.36 11.81
N PRO A 125 19.35 -10.55 11.63
CA PRO A 125 19.52 -11.51 12.73
C PRO A 125 20.39 -10.99 13.90
N GLY A 126 21.24 -9.97 13.65
CA GLY A 126 22.05 -9.29 14.65
C GLY A 126 21.43 -8.00 15.22
N LEU A 127 20.17 -7.69 14.91
CA LEU A 127 19.47 -6.53 15.48
C LEU A 127 19.24 -6.75 16.98
N GLU A 128 19.78 -5.89 17.84
CA GLU A 128 19.67 -6.01 19.30
C GLU A 128 18.47 -5.23 19.86
N VAL A 129 18.19 -4.05 19.31
CA VAL A 129 17.10 -3.16 19.74
C VAL A 129 16.31 -2.69 18.52
N LEU A 130 14.99 -2.60 18.66
CA LEU A 130 14.06 -2.07 17.65
C LEU A 130 12.94 -1.29 18.34
N ASP A 131 12.66 -0.08 17.87
CA ASP A 131 11.66 0.84 18.44
C ASP A 131 11.81 1.01 19.96
N ASP A 132 13.04 1.27 20.42
CA ASP A 132 13.41 1.39 21.84
C ASP A 132 13.14 0.15 22.71
N THR A 133 12.92 -1.02 22.09
CA THR A 133 12.73 -2.31 22.78
C THR A 133 13.81 -3.31 22.39
N GLU A 134 14.35 -4.04 23.37
CA GLU A 134 15.25 -5.16 23.10
C GLU A 134 14.51 -6.24 22.28
N VAL A 135 15.22 -6.80 21.30
CA VAL A 135 14.71 -7.90 20.48
C VAL A 135 14.93 -9.22 21.22
N LEU A 136 13.84 -9.76 21.75
CA LEU A 136 13.86 -10.96 22.58
C LEU A 136 14.04 -12.23 21.75
N ASP A 137 14.63 -13.27 22.35
CA ASP A 137 14.83 -14.56 21.68
C ASP A 137 13.53 -15.19 21.20
N GLN A 138 12.43 -14.99 21.94
CA GLN A 138 11.10 -15.46 21.54
C GLN A 138 10.65 -14.81 20.22
N GLU A 139 10.85 -13.50 20.08
CA GLU A 139 10.54 -12.76 18.85
C GLU A 139 11.42 -13.24 17.70
N ARG A 140 12.71 -13.52 17.94
CA ARG A 140 13.60 -14.10 16.92
C ARG A 140 13.14 -15.48 16.47
N VAL A 141 12.72 -16.34 17.41
CA VAL A 141 12.19 -17.67 17.10
C VAL A 141 10.91 -17.55 16.28
N GLN A 142 10.00 -16.65 16.65
CA GLN A 142 8.77 -16.38 15.92
C GLN A 142 9.07 -15.88 14.50
N ALA A 143 9.88 -14.83 14.35
CA ALA A 143 10.29 -14.26 13.08
C ALA A 143 10.93 -15.33 12.16
N ARG A 144 11.80 -16.19 12.70
CA ARG A 144 12.40 -17.31 11.96
C ARG A 144 11.35 -18.32 11.50
N ARG A 145 10.38 -18.68 12.35
CA ARG A 145 9.31 -19.63 11.97
C ARG A 145 8.45 -19.07 10.84
N THR A 146 8.09 -17.79 10.91
CA THR A 146 7.22 -17.14 9.94
C THR A 146 7.91 -16.91 8.58
N TYR A 147 9.16 -16.42 8.58
CA TYR A 147 9.78 -15.91 7.35
C TYR A 147 10.88 -16.79 6.75
N ARG A 148 11.37 -17.82 7.45
CA ARG A 148 12.38 -18.75 6.90
C ARG A 148 11.83 -19.58 5.73
N LEU A 149 10.52 -19.83 5.69
CA LEU A 149 9.84 -20.52 4.57
C LEU A 149 9.68 -19.64 3.32
N GLN A 150 9.75 -18.31 3.46
CA GLN A 150 9.60 -17.38 2.32
C GLN A 150 10.91 -17.13 1.55
N GLN A 151 12.06 -17.32 2.21
CA GLN A 151 13.38 -17.06 1.60
C GLN A 151 13.78 -18.07 0.52
N SER A 152 13.17 -19.27 0.47
CA SER A 152 13.37 -20.23 -0.62
C SER A 152 12.82 -19.74 -1.98
N HIS A 153 11.86 -18.81 -1.97
CA HIS A 153 11.23 -18.25 -3.18
C HIS A 153 11.83 -16.89 -3.62
N SER A 154 12.62 -16.22 -2.76
CA SER A 154 13.09 -14.84 -2.98
C SER A 154 14.22 -14.70 -3.99
N SER A 155 14.97 -15.78 -4.26
CA SER A 155 16.06 -15.78 -5.25
C SER A 155 15.60 -15.51 -6.68
N ARG A 156 14.32 -15.78 -7.01
CA ARG A 156 13.70 -15.37 -8.29
C ARG A 156 13.15 -13.94 -8.29
N ARG A 157 12.81 -13.34 -7.13
CA ARG A 157 12.22 -11.98 -6.99
C ARG A 157 13.16 -10.86 -7.46
N ARG A 158 14.46 -10.95 -7.19
CA ARG A 158 15.43 -9.87 -7.48
C ARG A 158 15.52 -9.47 -8.95
N LYS A 159 15.24 -10.39 -9.89
CA LYS A 159 15.37 -10.14 -11.33
C LYS A 159 14.14 -9.44 -11.92
N ASP A 160 12.96 -9.65 -11.34
CA ASP A 160 11.70 -9.07 -11.81
C ASP A 160 11.47 -7.65 -11.22
N GLU A 161 11.85 -7.43 -9.95
CA GLU A 161 11.81 -6.10 -9.34
C GLU A 161 12.72 -5.08 -10.05
N SER A 162 13.89 -5.51 -10.54
CA SER A 162 14.83 -4.64 -11.25
C SER A 162 14.24 -4.08 -12.57
N ARG A 163 13.47 -4.90 -13.30
CA ARG A 163 12.79 -4.46 -14.54
C ARG A 163 11.62 -3.52 -14.24
N LYS A 164 10.86 -3.78 -13.17
CA LYS A 164 9.72 -2.94 -12.73
C LYS A 164 10.19 -1.58 -12.17
N HIS A 165 11.28 -1.56 -11.40
CA HIS A 165 11.93 -0.34 -10.93
C HIS A 165 12.41 0.55 -12.09
N THR A 166 12.93 -0.07 -13.15
CA THR A 166 13.37 0.67 -14.37
C THR A 166 12.18 1.31 -15.10
N HIS A 167 11.01 0.66 -15.13
CA HIS A 167 9.79 1.22 -15.72
C HIS A 167 9.23 2.38 -14.87
N MET A 168 9.22 2.22 -13.54
CA MET A 168 8.79 3.26 -12.58
C MET A 168 9.67 4.51 -12.63
N LEU A 169 11.00 4.37 -12.74
CA LEU A 169 11.94 5.49 -12.91
C LEU A 169 11.67 6.28 -14.20
N LYS A 170 11.36 5.60 -15.30
CA LYS A 170 11.06 6.25 -16.59
C LYS A 170 9.74 7.03 -16.53
N SER A 171 8.69 6.47 -15.94
CA SER A 171 7.42 7.19 -15.75
C SER A 171 7.56 8.37 -14.79
N LYS A 172 8.32 8.22 -13.70
CA LYS A 172 8.62 9.28 -12.74
C LYS A 172 9.36 10.44 -13.41
N GLN A 173 10.39 10.16 -14.21
CA GLN A 173 11.19 11.19 -14.89
C GLN A 173 10.38 11.93 -15.96
N ALA A 174 9.48 11.24 -16.67
CA ALA A 174 8.56 11.88 -17.63
C ALA A 174 7.50 12.77 -16.95
N MET A 175 7.06 12.42 -15.75
CA MET A 175 6.07 13.21 -14.98
C MET A 175 6.70 14.36 -14.19
N GLU A 176 7.92 14.21 -13.66
CA GLU A 176 8.65 15.31 -13.02
C GLU A 176 8.86 16.47 -14.00
N LEU A 177 9.04 16.17 -15.29
CA LEU A 177 9.07 17.16 -16.38
C LEU A 177 7.70 17.80 -16.68
N LEU A 178 6.58 17.09 -16.43
CA LEU A 178 5.22 17.62 -16.61
C LEU A 178 4.76 18.49 -15.43
N TYR A 179 5.22 18.19 -14.21
CA TYR A 179 4.86 18.91 -12.98
C TYR A 179 5.86 20.01 -12.56
N ALA A 180 7.11 19.98 -13.03
CA ALA A 180 8.10 21.02 -12.71
C ALA A 180 7.71 22.45 -13.17
N ASN A 181 6.69 22.58 -14.02
CA ASN A 181 6.18 23.86 -14.54
C ASN A 181 4.73 24.15 -14.16
N ARG A 182 4.10 23.38 -13.25
CA ARG A 182 2.70 23.60 -12.84
C ARG A 182 2.63 24.20 -11.44
N ASP A 183 2.04 25.38 -11.34
CA ASP A 183 1.83 26.11 -10.09
C ASP A 183 0.77 25.41 -9.21
N PRO A 184 1.13 24.83 -8.05
CA PRO A 184 0.20 24.06 -7.22
C PRO A 184 -0.95 24.88 -6.64
N LEU A 185 -0.78 26.21 -6.55
CA LEU A 185 -1.80 27.13 -6.00
C LEU A 185 -2.98 27.34 -6.95
N LEU A 186 -2.80 27.13 -8.26
CA LEU A 186 -3.85 27.35 -9.27
C LEU A 186 -4.84 26.18 -9.34
N GLU A 187 -4.39 24.93 -9.15
CA GLU A 187 -5.30 23.77 -9.16
C GLU A 187 -6.07 23.58 -7.84
N PHE A 188 -5.52 24.04 -6.72
CA PHE A 188 -6.27 24.06 -5.45
C PHE A 188 -7.47 25.00 -5.55
N SER A 189 -7.31 26.16 -6.22
CA SER A 189 -8.45 27.06 -6.47
C SER A 189 -9.45 26.47 -7.46
N ASP A 190 -9.00 25.82 -8.53
CA ASP A 190 -9.91 25.25 -9.54
C ASP A 190 -10.70 24.05 -9.01
N THR A 191 -10.08 23.20 -8.22
CA THR A 191 -10.73 22.03 -7.63
C THR A 191 -11.71 22.45 -6.52
N LEU A 192 -11.34 23.44 -5.70
CA LEU A 192 -12.24 24.02 -4.70
C LEU A 192 -13.38 24.84 -5.34
N ALA A 193 -13.13 25.52 -6.45
CA ALA A 193 -14.14 26.24 -7.22
C ALA A 193 -15.16 25.28 -7.85
N ARG A 194 -14.70 24.15 -8.41
CA ARG A 194 -15.58 23.09 -8.94
C ARG A 194 -16.45 22.47 -7.84
N ARG A 195 -15.90 22.25 -6.63
CA ARG A 195 -16.69 21.77 -5.47
C ARG A 195 -17.76 22.77 -5.05
N THR A 196 -17.43 24.06 -5.00
CA THR A 196 -18.39 25.13 -4.65
C THR A 196 -19.52 25.26 -5.68
N ALA A 197 -19.22 25.04 -6.97
CA ALA A 197 -20.20 25.04 -8.05
C ALA A 197 -21.14 23.82 -8.00
N ALA A 198 -20.59 22.63 -7.71
CA ALA A 198 -21.38 21.39 -7.61
C ALA A 198 -22.36 21.40 -6.42
N SER A 199 -21.97 21.99 -5.28
CA SER A 199 -22.86 22.12 -4.12
C SER A 199 -23.99 23.12 -4.32
N ARG A 200 -23.81 24.15 -5.16
CA ARG A 200 -24.88 25.12 -5.49
C ARG A 200 -25.96 24.51 -6.39
N GLN A 201 -25.60 23.67 -7.35
CA GLN A 201 -26.57 23.05 -8.26
C GLN A 201 -27.47 22.00 -7.58
N GLN A 202 -27.07 21.42 -6.44
CA GLN A 202 -27.93 20.50 -5.67
C GLN A 202 -28.90 21.20 -4.71
N GLY A 203 -28.70 22.50 -4.42
CA GLY A 203 -29.59 23.28 -3.55
C GLY A 203 -30.84 23.83 -4.26
N GLU A 204 -30.77 24.06 -5.56
CA GLU A 204 -31.85 24.70 -6.34
C GLU A 204 -32.92 23.72 -6.84
N SER A 205 -32.72 22.40 -6.75
CA SER A 205 -33.71 21.38 -7.15
C SER A 205 -34.64 20.90 -6.01
N ARG A 206 -34.60 21.53 -4.83
CA ARG A 206 -35.47 21.17 -3.68
C ARG A 206 -36.45 22.26 -3.25
N GLY A 207 -36.57 23.35 -4.02
CA GLY A 207 -37.54 24.41 -3.80
C GLY A 207 -38.41 24.62 -5.03
N ASN A 208 -39.38 23.74 -5.25
CA ASN A 208 -40.62 24.02 -6.00
C ASN A 208 -41.69 23.00 -5.60
#